data_AF-A0A8C9FJ33-F1
#
_entry.id   AF-A0A8C9FJ33-F1
#
_cell.length_a   1.000
_cell.length_b   1.000
_cell.length_c   1.000
_cell.angle_alpha   90.00
_cell.angle_beta   90.00
_cell.angle_gamma   90.00
#
_symmetry.space_group_name_H-M   'P 1'
#
loop_
_entity.id
_entity.type
_entity.pdbx_description
1 polymer ?
#
loop_
_entity_poly.entity_id
_entity_poly.type
_entity_poly.pdbx_seq_one_letter_code
_entity_poly.pdbx_strand_id
1 'polypeptide(L)' 'MKQRERIDKKDGRKVFKTKRDVNNFDQDFTREEPVLTLVDETIIKQINQEEFKGFSYFGEELLP' A
#
# COMPACT_ATOMS: atom_id res chain seq x y z
N MET A 1 13.91 -40.19 9.18
CA MET A 1 14.32 -38.79 8.99
C MET A 1 13.23 -37.90 9.54
N LYS A 2 13.49 -37.17 10.63
CA LYS A 2 12.53 -36.20 11.17
C LYS A 2 12.47 -35.02 10.19
N GLN A 3 11.31 -34.74 9.63
CA GLN A 3 11.09 -33.54 8.83
C GLN A 3 11.41 -32.35 9.74
N ARG A 4 12.36 -31.51 9.34
CA ARG A 4 12.70 -30.27 10.04
C ARG A 4 11.46 -29.37 9.99
N GLU A 5 10.72 -29.32 11.10
CA GLU A 5 9.76 -28.25 11.34
C GLU A 5 10.48 -26.91 11.16
N ARG A 6 9.93 -26.04 10.33
CA ARG A 6 10.44 -24.68 10.14
C ARG A 6 10.25 -23.92 11.44
N ILE A 7 11.31 -23.84 12.24
CA ILE A 7 11.39 -22.99 13.42
C ILE A 7 11.63 -21.55 12.93
N ASP A 8 10.59 -20.88 12.44
CA ASP A 8 10.61 -19.44 12.11
C ASP A 8 9.68 -18.63 13.03
N LYS A 9 9.36 -19.15 14.22
CA LYS A 9 8.45 -18.49 15.18
C LYS A 9 9.14 -17.65 16.26
N LYS A 10 10.43 -17.28 16.09
CA LYS A 10 11.20 -16.65 17.19
C LYS A 10 12.18 -15.51 16.86
N ASP A 11 12.23 -15.02 15.64
CA ASP A 11 12.90 -13.76 15.31
C ASP A 11 11.83 -12.89 14.64
N GLY A 12 11.71 -11.59 14.97
CA GLY A 12 10.57 -10.71 14.62
C GLY A 12 10.37 -10.42 13.12
N ARG A 13 10.83 -11.32 12.24
CA ARG A 13 10.75 -11.23 10.79
C ARG A 13 9.33 -11.52 10.35
N LYS A 14 8.69 -10.50 9.78
CA LYS A 14 7.40 -10.62 9.09
C LYS A 14 7.58 -11.51 7.87
N VAL A 15 6.84 -12.62 7.84
CA VAL A 15 6.83 -13.56 6.70
C VAL A 15 5.72 -13.13 5.73
N PHE A 16 6.03 -13.02 4.45
CA PHE A 16 5.07 -12.78 3.37
C PHE A 16 4.93 -14.04 2.54
N LYS A 17 3.70 -14.53 2.36
CA LYS A 17 3.42 -15.77 1.62
C LYS A 17 3.31 -15.56 0.12
N THR A 18 2.85 -14.37 -0.30
CA THR A 18 2.66 -14.01 -1.72
C THR A 18 2.93 -12.52 -1.93
N LYS A 19 3.03 -12.08 -3.20
CA LYS A 19 3.20 -10.66 -3.56
C LYS A 19 2.03 -9.76 -3.12
N ARG A 20 0.85 -10.33 -2.86
CA ARG A 20 -0.36 -9.60 -2.43
C ARG A 20 -0.76 -9.96 -1.00
N ASP A 21 0.16 -10.52 -0.21
CA ASP A 21 -0.14 -10.93 1.15
C ASP A 21 -0.33 -9.70 2.06
N VAL A 22 -1.52 -9.60 2.65
CA VAL A 22 -1.90 -8.50 3.54
C VAL A 22 -1.93 -8.90 5.03
N ASN A 23 -1.51 -10.11 5.38
CA ASN A 23 -1.61 -10.64 6.76
C ASN A 23 -0.82 -9.86 7.83
N ASN A 24 0.05 -8.93 7.40
CA ASN A 24 0.84 -8.07 8.29
C ASN A 24 0.23 -6.66 8.47
N PHE A 25 -0.94 -6.41 7.88
CA PHE A 25 -1.72 -5.17 7.96
C PHE A 25 -3.00 -5.40 8.78
N ASP A 26 -3.63 -4.32 9.22
CA ASP A 26 -4.92 -4.41 9.92
C ASP A 26 -6.00 -5.02 9.00
N GLN A 27 -6.83 -5.89 9.56
CA GLN A 27 -7.89 -6.54 8.80
C GLN A 27 -9.05 -5.59 8.51
N ASP A 28 -9.23 -4.54 9.33
CA ASP A 28 -10.29 -3.57 9.12
C ASP A 28 -10.08 -2.85 7.77
N PHE A 29 -8.87 -2.43 7.45
CA PHE A 29 -8.57 -1.77 6.16
C PHE A 29 -8.51 -2.72 4.96
N THR A 30 -8.09 -3.98 5.16
CA THR A 30 -7.84 -4.91 4.04
C THR A 30 -9.07 -5.69 3.58
N ARG A 31 -10.16 -5.62 4.36
CA ARG A 31 -11.46 -6.21 4.02
C ARG A 31 -12.40 -5.24 3.31
N GLU A 32 -12.16 -3.94 3.42
CA GLU A 32 -12.92 -2.91 2.71
C GLU A 32 -12.69 -2.99 1.20
N GLU A 33 -13.69 -2.57 0.42
CA GLU A 33 -13.56 -2.49 -1.02
C GLU A 33 -12.59 -1.34 -1.38
N PRO A 34 -11.59 -1.55 -2.26
CA PRO A 34 -10.59 -0.54 -2.59
C PRO A 34 -11.14 0.50 -3.57
N VAL A 35 -12.15 1.26 -3.14
CA VAL A 35 -12.82 2.30 -3.91
C VAL A 35 -12.37 3.69 -3.48
N LEU A 36 -12.35 4.63 -4.43
CA LEU A 36 -12.18 6.03 -4.13
C LEU A 36 -13.53 6.62 -3.72
N THR A 37 -13.57 7.27 -2.56
CA THR A 37 -14.74 8.06 -2.15
C THR A 37 -15.03 9.14 -3.18
N LEU A 38 -16.29 9.26 -3.60
CA LEU A 38 -16.72 10.31 -4.51
C LEU A 38 -16.46 11.70 -3.90
N VAL A 39 -15.94 12.61 -4.72
CA VAL A 39 -15.62 13.99 -4.32
C VAL A 39 -16.60 14.95 -4.99
N ASP A 40 -17.08 15.93 -4.24
CA ASP A 40 -17.94 17.01 -4.75
C ASP A 40 -17.11 17.96 -5.64
N GLU A 41 -17.58 18.19 -6.88
CA GLU A 41 -16.92 19.09 -7.82
C GLU A 41 -16.82 20.54 -7.33
N THR A 42 -17.74 20.98 -6.47
CA THR A 42 -17.72 22.34 -5.91
C THR A 42 -16.49 22.55 -5.03
N ILE A 43 -16.08 21.53 -4.27
CA ILE A 43 -14.86 21.53 -3.47
C ILE A 43 -13.64 21.62 -4.39
N ILE A 44 -13.60 20.83 -5.47
CA ILE A 44 -12.49 20.83 -6.42
C ILE A 44 -12.29 22.22 -7.03
N LYS A 45 -13.39 22.90 -7.40
CA LYS A 45 -13.36 24.25 -8.01
C LYS A 45 -12.91 25.35 -7.05
N GLN A 46 -12.98 25.13 -5.74
CA GLN A 46 -12.56 26.10 -4.71
C GLN A 46 -11.07 25.99 -4.34
N ILE A 47 -10.42 24.88 -4.69
CA ILE A 47 -9.01 24.63 -4.35
C ILE A 47 -8.11 25.32 -5.38
N ASN A 48 -7.10 26.06 -4.88
CA ASN A 48 -6.07 26.68 -5.71
C ASN A 48 -5.12 25.62 -6.31
N GLN A 49 -5.31 25.30 -7.59
CA GLN A 49 -4.55 24.22 -8.25
C GLN A 49 -3.05 24.54 -8.43
N GLU A 50 -2.66 25.81 -8.40
CA GLU A 50 -1.25 26.19 -8.54
C GLU A 50 -0.39 25.70 -7.36
N GLU A 51 -0.99 25.43 -6.20
CA GLU A 51 -0.27 24.87 -5.04
C GLU A 51 0.26 23.45 -5.29
N PHE A 52 -0.30 22.74 -6.26
CA PHE A 52 0.12 21.39 -6.65
C PHE A 52 1.12 21.39 -7.81
N LYS A 53 1.56 22.56 -8.27
CA LYS A 53 2.54 22.65 -9.35
C LYS A 53 3.86 22.00 -8.93
N GLY A 54 4.34 21.06 -9.73
CA GLY A 54 5.55 20.29 -9.44
C GLY A 54 5.33 19.07 -8.55
N PHE A 55 4.08 18.68 -8.27
CA PHE A 55 3.75 17.48 -7.49
C PHE A 55 4.19 16.17 -8.17
N SER A 56 4.10 16.10 -9.50
CA SER A 56 4.42 14.89 -10.26
C SER A 56 5.91 14.53 -10.14
N TYR A 57 6.20 13.29 -9.75
CA TYR A 57 7.54 12.72 -9.63
C TYR A 57 7.61 11.34 -10.29
N PHE A 58 8.76 11.02 -10.89
CA PHE A 58 9.08 9.68 -11.40
C PHE A 58 10.38 9.22 -10.75
N GLY A 59 10.43 7.96 -10.31
CA GLY A 59 11.66 7.37 -9.79
C GLY A 59 12.72 7.24 -10.87
N GLU A 60 13.99 7.48 -10.52
CA GLU A 60 15.12 7.43 -11.46
C GLU A 60 15.28 6.06 -12.14
N GLU A 61 14.84 4.98 -11.48
CA GLU A 61 14.90 3.59 -11.95
C GLU A 61 13.96 3.27 -13.13
N LEU A 62 13.07 4.21 -13.51
CA LEU A 62 12.15 4.09 -14.64
C LEU A 62 12.68 4.73 -15.94
N LEU A 63 13.90 5.29 -15.93
CA LEU A 63 14.57 5.69 -17.18
C LEU A 63 15.15 4.42 -17.84
N PRO A 64 14.87 4.17 -19.14
CA PRO A 64 15.32 2.97 -19.84
C PRO A 64 16.84 2.84 -19.94
#